data_AF-A0A240C8D4-F1
#
_entry.id   AF-A0A240C8D4-F1
#
_cell.length_a   1.000
_cell.length_b   1.000
_cell.length_c   1.000
_cell.angle_alpha   90.00
_cell.angle_beta   90.00
_cell.angle_gamma   90.00
#
_symmetry.space_group_name_H-M   'P 1'
#
loop_
_entity.id
_entity.type
_entity.pdbx_description
1 polymer ?
#
loop_
_entity_poly.entity_id
_entity_poly.type
_entity_poly.pdbx_seq_one_letter_code
_entity_poly.pdbx_strand_id
1 'polypeptide(L)' 'MGNDIYQIDTDRCTECVGHYDTPTCQQVCPIDNTIIIDPQQRETNEQLWDKFVVLHHADRL' A
#
# COMPACT_ATOMS: atom_id res chain seq x y z
N MET A 1 3.94 3.74 -25.75
CA MET A 1 4.90 3.77 -24.63
C MET A 1 4.05 3.64 -23.39
N GLY A 2 4.07 2.47 -22.74
CA GLY A 2 3.45 2.33 -21.42
C GLY A 2 4.30 3.14 -20.45
N ASN A 3 3.66 3.84 -19.51
CA ASN A 3 4.34 4.79 -18.63
C ASN A 3 5.62 4.18 -18.05
N ASP A 4 6.73 4.90 -18.14
CA ASP A 4 8.08 4.47 -17.74
C ASP A 4 8.26 4.24 -16.22
N ILE A 5 7.16 4.19 -15.46
CA ILE A 5 7.13 4.11 -14.00
C ILE A 5 6.06 3.13 -13.53
N TYR A 6 6.35 2.43 -12.43
CA TYR A 6 5.35 1.64 -11.70
C TYR A 6 4.50 2.57 -10.83
N GLN A 7 3.19 2.32 -10.77
CA GLN A 7 2.25 3.06 -9.95
C GLN A 7 1.61 2.13 -8.92
N ILE A 8 1.48 2.60 -7.68
CA ILE A 8 0.75 1.92 -6.62
C ILE A 8 -0.72 2.34 -6.71
N ASP A 9 -1.61 1.37 -6.68
CA ASP A 9 -3.05 1.59 -6.57
C ASP A 9 -3.40 1.89 -5.09
N THR A 10 -3.88 3.11 -4.82
CA THR A 10 -4.20 3.58 -3.47
C THR A 10 -5.33 2.77 -2.84
N ASP A 11 -6.26 2.26 -3.63
CA ASP A 11 -7.41 1.51 -3.10
C ASP A 11 -7.00 0.12 -2.60
N ARG A 12 -5.80 -0.33 -2.98
CA ARG A 12 -5.24 -1.64 -2.60
C ARG A 12 -4.03 -1.54 -1.68
N CYS A 13 -3.46 -0.35 -1.52
CA CYS A 13 -2.31 -0.13 -0.64
C CYS A 13 -2.76 -0.09 0.82
N THR A 14 -2.30 -1.03 1.63
CA THR A 14 -2.48 -1.02 3.09
C THR A 14 -1.22 -0.57 3.82
N GLU A 15 -0.24 -0.02 3.10
CA GLU A 15 1.13 0.25 3.61
C GLU A 15 1.77 -0.99 4.27
N CYS A 16 1.35 -2.19 3.83
CA CYS A 16 1.66 -3.50 4.41
C CYS A 16 1.07 -3.79 5.80
N VAL A 17 0.27 -2.88 6.38
CA VAL A 17 -0.49 -3.14 7.60
C VAL A 17 -1.35 -4.40 7.43
N GLY A 18 -1.27 -5.29 8.41
CA GLY A 18 -1.91 -6.61 8.41
C GLY A 18 -1.05 -7.76 7.84
N HIS A 19 0.05 -7.44 7.16
CA HIS A 19 1.01 -8.43 6.64
C HIS A 19 2.41 -8.29 7.25
N TYR A 20 2.93 -7.06 7.30
CA TYR A 20 4.30 -6.76 7.74
C TYR A 20 4.34 -5.44 8.52
N ASP A 21 5.35 -5.26 9.37
CA ASP A 21 5.53 -4.04 10.16
C ASP A 21 6.03 -2.85 9.32
N THR A 22 6.61 -3.11 8.15
CA THR A 22 7.14 -2.06 7.25
C THR A 22 6.82 -2.35 5.78
N PRO A 23 6.70 -1.30 4.93
CA PRO A 23 6.38 -1.46 3.52
C PRO A 23 7.45 -2.27 2.77
N THR A 24 7.08 -3.46 2.30
CA THR A 24 7.99 -4.34 1.54
C THR A 24 8.42 -3.71 0.22
N CYS A 25 7.54 -2.95 -0.43
CA CYS A 25 7.84 -2.22 -1.65
C CYS A 25 8.99 -1.22 -1.47
N GLN A 26 9.05 -0.50 -0.33
CA GLN A 26 10.16 0.40 -0.01
C GLN A 26 11.46 -0.37 0.27
N GLN A 27 11.38 -1.52 0.96
CA GLN A 27 12.56 -2.33 1.28
C GLN A 27 13.26 -2.93 0.05
N VAL A 28 12.49 -3.30 -0.99
CA VAL A 28 13.05 -3.92 -2.21
C VAL A 28 13.40 -2.91 -3.30
N CYS A 29 12.96 -1.66 -3.18
CA CYS A 29 13.21 -0.64 -4.20
C CYS A 29 14.70 -0.28 -4.20
N PRO A 30 15.40 -0.38 -5.35
CA PRO A 30 16.82 -0.05 -5.43
C PRO A 30 17.09 1.47 -5.43
N ILE A 31 16.03 2.30 -5.48
CA ILE A 31 16.12 3.75 -5.56
C ILE A 31 15.37 4.36 -4.37
N ASP A 32 16.10 4.99 -3.47
CA ASP A 32 15.55 5.65 -2.29
C ASP A 32 14.54 6.75 -2.66
N ASN A 33 13.47 6.88 -1.88
CA ASN A 33 12.39 7.87 -2.05
C ASN A 33 11.59 7.79 -3.37
N THR A 34 11.60 6.64 -4.04
CA THR A 34 10.70 6.41 -5.19
C THR A 34 9.28 6.06 -4.75
N ILE A 35 9.14 5.44 -3.58
CA ILE A 35 7.88 5.04 -2.99
C ILE A 35 7.68 5.89 -1.74
N ILE A 36 6.70 6.79 -1.78
CA ILE A 36 6.41 7.76 -0.73
C ILE A 36 4.95 7.65 -0.29
N ILE A 37 4.67 8.15 0.92
CA ILE A 37 3.30 8.34 1.38
C ILE A 37 2.63 9.41 0.51
N ASP A 38 1.48 9.10 -0.06
CA ASP A 38 0.70 10.06 -0.83
C ASP A 38 0.15 11.15 0.12
N PRO A 39 0.52 12.42 -0.05
CA PRO A 39 0.02 13.51 0.79
C PRO A 39 -1.49 13.74 0.65
N GLN A 40 -2.10 13.31 -0.46
CA GLN A 40 -3.54 13.45 -0.71
C GLN A 40 -4.35 12.30 -0.08
N GLN A 41 -3.71 11.16 0.17
CA GLN A 41 -4.33 9.93 0.67
C GLN A 41 -3.60 9.45 1.94
N ARG A 42 -3.55 10.33 2.96
CA ARG A 42 -2.99 9.95 4.26
C ARG A 42 -4.03 9.16 5.05
N GLU A 43 -3.67 7.92 5.36
CA GLU A 43 -4.51 7.00 6.10
C GLU A 43 -3.92 6.73 7.49
N THR A 44 -4.77 6.52 8.48
CA THR A 44 -4.35 6.05 9.81
C THR A 44 -4.17 4.53 9.80
N ASN A 45 -3.42 3.99 10.77
CA ASN A 45 -3.27 2.54 10.94
C ASN A 45 -4.62 1.80 11.01
N GLU A 46 -5.63 2.42 11.62
CA GLU A 46 -6.99 1.86 11.72
C GLU A 46 -7.65 1.77 10.33
N GLN A 47 -7.55 2.84 9.52
CA GLN A 47 -8.08 2.85 8.15
C GLN A 47 -7.38 1.83 7.25
N LEU A 48 -6.06 1.70 7.36
CA LEU A 48 -5.28 0.71 6.61
C LEU A 48 -5.64 -0.73 7.03
N TRP A 49 -5.93 -0.95 8.31
CA TRP A 49 -6.42 -2.23 8.81
C TRP A 49 -7.82 -2.56 8.27
N ASP A 50 -8.75 -1.60 8.29
CA ASP A 50 -10.08 -1.79 7.72
C ASP A 50 -10.00 -2.15 6.23
N LYS A 51 -9.12 -1.49 5.47
CA LYS A 51 -8.84 -1.81 4.06
C LYS A 51 -8.30 -3.24 3.90
N PHE A 52 -7.34 -3.65 4.73
CA PHE A 52 -6.83 -5.02 4.75
C PHE A 52 -7.96 -6.04 4.97
N VAL A 53 -8.85 -5.78 5.93
CA VAL A 53 -10.00 -6.65 6.22
C VAL A 53 -10.90 -6.76 4.98
N VAL A 54 -11.25 -5.64 4.35
CA VAL A 54 -12.08 -5.66 3.13
C VAL A 54 -11.41 -6.44 1.99
N LEU A 55 -10.11 -6.22 1.75
CA LEU A 55 -9.37 -6.86 0.65
C LEU A 55 -9.18 -8.37 0.84
N HIS A 56 -8.98 -8.84 2.07
CA HIS A 56 -8.64 -10.25 2.36
C HIS A 56 -9.80 -11.07 2.93
N HIS A 57 -10.87 -10.42 3.38
CA HIS A 57 -12.05 -11.09 3.95
C HIS A 57 -13.33 -10.91 3.12
N ALA A 58 -13.27 -10.25 1.96
CA ALA A 58 -14.38 -10.23 1.00
C ALA A 58 -14.78 -11.63 0.51
N ASP A 59 -13.83 -12.58 0.43
CA ASP A 59 -14.09 -13.96 -0.01
C ASP A 59 -14.75 -14.86 1.06
N ARG A 60 -15.10 -14.31 2.24
CA ARG A 60 -15.72 -15.05 3.36
C ARG A 60 -17.06 -14.45 3.85
N LEU A 61 -17.76 -13.73 2.99
CA LEU A 61 -19.15 -13.26 3.20
C LEU A 61 -20.10 -13.90 2.19
#